data_AF-A0A3N5QCQ3-F1
#
_entry.id   AF-A0A3N5QCQ3-F1
#
_cell.length_a   1.000
_cell.length_b   1.000
_cell.length_c   1.000
_cell.angle_alpha   90.00
_cell.angle_beta   90.00
_cell.angle_gamma   90.00
#
_symmetry.space_group_name_H-M   'P 1'
#
loop_
_entity.id
_entity.type
_entity.pdbx_description
1 polymer ?
#
loop_
_entity_poly.entity_id
_entity_poly.type
_entity_poly.pdbx_seq_one_letter_code
_entity_poly.pdbx_strand_id
1 'polypeptide(L)'
;MMVILAKPIAAQDHGFGIGLILGEPTGLSAKLWTSKENAFDFGLGVSVGGDRISFKGKYNRGSRVHFHMDYLWHSFNAISSTERFPLYYGIGGRFNSGGGYDGSF
;
A
#
# COMPACT_ATOMS: atom_id res chain seq x y z
N MET A 1 -21.67 20.07 23.07
CA MET A 1 -20.37 20.62 22.65
C MET A 1 -19.44 19.45 22.37
N MET A 2 -19.20 19.14 21.09
CA MET A 2 -18.38 18.00 20.67
C MET A 2 -16.98 18.51 20.38
N VAL A 3 -16.01 18.12 21.20
CA VAL A 3 -14.60 18.42 21.00
C VAL A 3 -14.02 17.28 20.16
N ILE A 4 -13.67 17.58 18.91
CA ILE A 4 -12.90 16.66 18.05
C ILE A 4 -11.43 17.07 18.16
N LEU A 5 -10.63 16.27 18.86
CA LEU A 5 -9.19 16.43 18.92
C LEU A 5 -8.55 15.65 17.75
N ALA A 6 -8.37 16.30 16.60
CA ALA A 6 -7.63 15.72 15.49
C ALA A 6 -6.14 16.03 15.68
N LYS A 7 -5.34 15.01 16.05
CA LYS A 7 -3.88 15.12 15.89
C LYS A 7 -3.58 15.07 14.39
N PRO A 8 -2.80 16.01 13.83
CA PRO A 8 -2.28 15.83 12.49
C PRO A 8 -1.44 14.56 12.54
N ILE A 9 -1.88 13.51 11.84
CA ILE A 9 -1.05 12.34 11.63
C ILE A 9 0.07 12.87 10.72
N ALA A 10 1.22 13.15 11.32
CA ALA A 10 2.37 13.57 10.54
C ALA A 10 2.58 12.45 9.51
N ALA A 11 2.51 12.78 8.23
CA ALA A 11 3.25 12.01 7.25
C ALA A 11 4.67 11.96 7.82
N GLN A 12 5.10 10.78 8.28
CA GLN A 12 6.35 10.66 9.02
C GLN A 12 7.45 11.05 8.03
N ASP A 13 8.15 12.16 8.21
CA ASP A 13 9.21 12.56 7.26
C ASP A 13 10.51 11.75 7.45
N HIS A 14 10.52 10.84 8.42
CA HIS A 14 11.63 9.95 8.76
C HIS A 14 11.17 8.78 9.65
N GLY A 15 12.00 7.75 9.80
CA GLY A 15 11.79 6.65 10.75
C GLY A 15 11.06 5.44 10.17
N PHE A 16 10.29 4.74 11.01
CA PHE A 16 9.59 3.51 10.67
C PHE A 16 8.12 3.60 11.08
N GLY A 17 7.21 3.34 10.14
CA GLY A 17 5.77 3.26 10.36
C GLY A 17 5.26 1.85 10.15
N ILE A 18 4.28 1.45 10.95
CA ILE A 18 3.52 0.21 10.78
C ILE A 18 2.03 0.55 10.71
N GLY A 19 1.30 -0.17 9.87
CA GLY A 19 -0.12 0.05 9.61
C GLY A 19 -0.89 -1.25 9.45
N LEU A 20 -2.20 -1.13 9.51
CA LEU A 20 -3.14 -2.20 9.20
C LEU A 20 -3.80 -1.90 7.85
N ILE A 21 -3.92 -2.92 7.01
CA ILE A 21 -4.71 -2.87 5.78
C ILE A 21 -6.08 -3.45 6.13
N LEU A 22 -7.13 -2.63 6.03
CA LEU A 22 -8.51 -3.04 6.30
C LEU A 22 -9.26 -3.23 4.98
N GLY A 23 -10.00 -4.32 4.85
CA GLY A 23 -10.77 -4.65 3.65
C GLY A 23 -10.32 -5.97 3.02
N GLU A 24 -10.32 -6.05 1.69
CA GLU A 24 -9.84 -7.22 0.96
C GLU A 24 -8.72 -6.75 0.01
N PRO A 25 -7.44 -7.05 0.31
CA PRO A 25 -6.91 -7.89 1.39
C PRO A 25 -6.89 -7.22 2.76
N THR A 26 -7.11 -8.00 3.83
CA THR A 26 -6.81 -7.57 5.21
C THR A 26 -5.37 -7.94 5.54
N GLY A 27 -4.62 -7.04 6.15
CA GLY A 27 -3.18 -7.27 6.31
C GLY A 27 -2.45 -6.23 7.14
N LEU A 28 -1.14 -6.25 7.01
CA LEU A 28 -0.20 -5.32 7.62
C LEU A 28 0.52 -4.53 6.52
N SER A 29 0.81 -3.28 6.80
CA SER A 29 1.74 -2.47 6.02
C SER A 29 2.87 -1.97 6.90
N ALA A 30 4.03 -1.74 6.30
CA ALA A 30 5.18 -1.16 6.94
C ALA A 30 5.84 -0.17 5.98
N LYS A 31 6.24 0.98 6.50
CA LYS A 31 6.98 2.00 5.74
C LYS A 31 8.27 2.32 6.47
N LEU A 32 9.39 2.17 5.78
CA LEU A 32 10.72 2.48 6.29
C LEU A 32 11.32 3.66 5.52
N TRP A 33 11.51 4.78 6.19
CA TRP A 33 12.18 5.94 5.62
C TRP A 33 13.69 5.75 5.69
N THR A 34 14.34 5.73 4.54
CA THR A 34 15.80 5.67 4.43
C THR A 34 16.44 7.05 4.42
N SER A 35 15.69 8.06 3.98
CA SER A 35 16.06 9.47 3.98
C SER A 35 14.78 10.31 4.09
N LYS A 36 14.93 11.63 4.21
CA LYS A 36 13.80 12.58 4.12
C LYS A 36 13.07 12.48 2.77
N GLU A 37 13.76 12.00 1.74
CA GLU A 37 13.24 11.92 0.38
C GLU A 37 12.96 10.49 -0.09
N ASN A 38 13.39 9.45 0.64
CA ASN A 38 13.33 8.07 0.17
C ASN A 38 12.73 7.14 1.21
N ALA A 39 11.81 6.27 0.81
CA ALA A 39 11.19 5.28 1.69
C ALA A 39 10.96 3.93 0.99
N PHE A 40 11.12 2.83 1.72
CA PHE A 40 10.57 1.54 1.34
C PHE A 40 9.16 1.41 1.90
N ASP A 41 8.23 0.93 1.09
CA ASP A 41 6.88 0.56 1.47
C ASP A 41 6.69 -0.94 1.27
N PHE A 42 6.10 -1.58 2.26
CA PHE A 42 5.81 -3.01 2.25
C PHE A 42 4.36 -3.21 2.66
N GLY A 43 3.69 -4.14 2.01
CA GLY A 43 2.39 -4.60 2.46
C GLY A 43 2.22 -6.08 2.24
N LEU A 44 1.73 -6.75 3.28
CA LEU A 44 1.39 -8.17 3.26
C LEU A 44 -0.03 -8.31 3.77
N GLY A 45 -0.91 -8.84 2.92
CA GLY A 45 -2.31 -9.04 3.26
C GLY A 45 -2.85 -10.34 2.69
N VAL A 46 -3.92 -10.81 3.32
CA VAL A 46 -4.65 -12.00 2.92
C VAL A 46 -6.11 -11.64 2.67
N SER A 47 -6.66 -12.19 1.60
CA SER A 47 -8.08 -12.12 1.30
C SER A 47 -8.66 -13.51 1.55
N VAL A 48 -9.53 -13.63 2.56
CA VAL A 48 -10.21 -14.87 2.91
C VAL A 48 -11.66 -14.77 2.43
N GLY A 49 -12.11 -15.70 1.57
CA GLY A 49 -13.52 -15.77 1.14
C GLY A 49 -13.82 -15.51 -0.34
N GLY A 50 -12.79 -15.38 -1.19
CA GLY A 50 -12.95 -15.09 -2.61
C GLY A 50 -13.24 -13.61 -2.88
N ASP A 51 -12.72 -13.11 -4.00
CA ASP A 51 -12.84 -11.70 -4.39
C ASP A 51 -14.32 -11.29 -4.47
N ARG A 52 -14.76 -10.32 -3.65
CA ARG A 52 -16.13 -9.79 -3.71
C ARG A 52 -16.44 -9.14 -5.06
N ILE A 53 -15.40 -8.81 -5.84
CA ILE A 53 -15.50 -8.31 -7.21
C ILE A 53 -15.09 -9.43 -8.18
N SER A 54 -15.99 -10.39 -8.38
CA SER A 54 -15.86 -11.40 -9.43
C SER A 54 -16.20 -10.79 -10.81
N PHE A 55 -15.21 -10.30 -11.56
CA PHE A 55 -15.39 -10.07 -12.99
C PHE A 55 -15.55 -11.44 -13.68
N LYS A 56 -16.71 -11.67 -14.31
CA LYS A 56 -17.12 -12.90 -15.05
C LYS A 56 -17.67 -14.08 -14.23
N GLY A 57 -18.27 -13.85 -13.05
CA GLY A 57 -19.16 -14.85 -12.43
C GLY A 57 -18.50 -16.15 -11.93
N LYS A 58 -17.17 -16.24 -11.92
CA LYS A 58 -16.43 -17.35 -11.28
C LYS A 58 -16.02 -16.93 -9.87
N TYR A 59 -16.83 -17.31 -8.89
CA TYR A 59 -16.47 -17.21 -7.47
C TYR A 59 -15.35 -18.21 -7.16
N ASN A 60 -14.10 -17.73 -7.15
CA ASN A 60 -13.00 -18.55 -6.69
C ASN A 60 -12.96 -18.45 -5.16
N ARG A 61 -13.38 -19.50 -4.45
CA ARG A 61 -13.37 -19.57 -2.96
C ARG A 61 -11.95 -19.63 -2.36
N GLY A 62 -10.91 -19.47 -3.18
CA GLY A 62 -9.52 -19.55 -2.76
C GLY A 62 -9.08 -18.31 -1.99
N SER A 63 -8.40 -18.52 -0.86
CA SER A 63 -7.69 -17.45 -0.17
C SER A 63 -6.54 -16.93 -1.05
N ARG A 64 -6.39 -15.60 -1.14
CA ARG A 64 -5.32 -14.96 -1.91
C ARG A 64 -4.36 -14.26 -0.96
N VAL A 65 -3.07 -14.39 -1.20
CA VAL A 65 -2.02 -13.63 -0.51
C VAL A 65 -1.58 -12.51 -1.43
N HIS A 66 -1.55 -11.30 -0.89
CA HIS A 66 -1.09 -10.09 -1.55
C HIS A 66 0.17 -9.63 -0.85
N PHE A 67 1.26 -9.53 -1.59
CA PHE A 67 2.50 -8.95 -1.12
C PHE A 67 2.89 -7.82 -2.08
N HIS A 68 3.32 -6.68 -1.55
CA HIS A 68 3.97 -5.65 -2.35
C HIS A 68 5.16 -5.07 -1.61
N MET A 69 6.11 -4.61 -2.41
CA MET A 69 7.27 -3.87 -1.96
C MET A 69 7.54 -2.77 -2.99
N ASP A 70 7.50 -1.52 -2.54
CA ASP A 70 7.74 -0.35 -3.35
C ASP A 70 8.88 0.48 -2.76
N TYR A 71 9.74 1.02 -3.62
CA TYR A 71 10.72 2.03 -3.25
C TYR A 71 10.25 3.38 -3.78
N LEU A 72 10.03 4.31 -2.86
CA LEU A 72 9.39 5.59 -3.08
C LEU A 72 10.41 6.73 -2.93
N TRP A 73 10.41 7.63 -3.91
CA TRP A 73 11.12 8.89 -3.89
C TRP A 73 10.13 10.06 -3.74
N HIS A 74 10.57 11.08 -3.03
CA HIS A 74 9.78 12.24 -2.63
C HIS A 74 10.55 13.49 -3.07
N SER A 75 10.07 14.14 -4.13
CA SER A 75 10.64 15.42 -4.57
C SER A 75 9.78 16.56 -4.07
N PHE A 76 10.21 17.18 -2.97
CA PHE A 76 9.52 18.32 -2.35
C PHE A 76 9.77 19.65 -3.09
N ASN A 77 10.79 19.70 -3.95
CA ASN A 77 11.22 20.89 -4.70
C ASN A 77 11.05 20.75 -6.23
N ALA A 78 10.37 19.71 -6.71
CA ALA A 78 10.17 19.50 -8.15
C ALA A 78 9.48 20.68 -8.85
N ILE A 79 8.63 21.40 -8.11
CA ILE A 79 7.88 22.55 -8.61
C ILE A 79 8.20 23.74 -7.72
N SER A 80 8.96 24.70 -8.26
CA SER A 80 9.24 25.96 -7.60
C SER A 80 8.03 26.88 -7.70
N SER A 81 7.03 26.66 -6.85
CA SER A 81 5.84 27.49 -6.70
C SER A 81 5.76 28.07 -5.29
N THR A 82 4.96 29.12 -5.10
CA THR A 82 4.66 29.70 -3.77
C THR A 82 4.00 28.68 -2.83
N GLU A 83 3.39 27.62 -3.39
CA GLU A 83 2.83 26.49 -2.65
C GLU A 83 3.68 25.22 -2.80
N ARG A 84 3.74 24.39 -1.75
CA ARG A 84 4.49 23.12 -1.77
C ARG A 84 3.70 22.07 -2.56
N PHE A 85 4.24 21.69 -3.72
CA PHE A 85 3.75 20.55 -4.51
C PHE A 85 4.75 19.38 -4.47
N PRO A 86 4.73 18.57 -3.39
CA PRO A 86 5.57 17.39 -3.33
C PRO A 86 5.14 16.33 -4.35
N LEU A 87 6.07 15.90 -5.17
CA LEU A 87 5.85 14.88 -6.19
C LEU A 87 6.41 13.54 -5.69
N TYR A 88 5.54 12.53 -5.64
CA TYR A 88 5.87 11.20 -5.12
C TYR A 88 5.87 10.23 -6.30
N TYR A 89 6.97 9.51 -6.47
CA TYR A 89 7.12 8.51 -7.53
C TYR A 89 7.92 7.33 -7.01
N GLY A 90 7.73 6.16 -7.58
CA GLY A 90 8.34 4.95 -7.05
C GLY A 90 8.33 3.80 -8.04
N ILE A 91 9.15 2.81 -7.75
CA ILE A 91 9.19 1.53 -8.46
C ILE A 91 8.99 0.42 -7.44
N GLY A 92 8.25 -0.62 -7.83
CA GLY A 92 8.00 -1.73 -6.93
C GLY A 92 7.47 -2.96 -7.63
N GLY A 93 7.39 -4.02 -6.84
CA GLY A 93 6.87 -5.31 -7.25
C GLY A 93 5.65 -5.66 -6.42
N ARG A 94 4.61 -6.17 -7.08
CA ARG A 94 3.42 -6.72 -6.43
C ARG A 94 3.24 -8.17 -6.83
N PHE A 95 3.12 -9.03 -5.83
CA PHE A 95 2.79 -10.44 -5.98
C PHE A 95 1.38 -10.71 -5.44
N ASN A 96 0.61 -11.51 -6.18
CA ASN A 96 -0.73 -11.95 -5.78
C ASN A 96 -0.87 -13.44 -6.09
N SER A 97 -1.08 -14.26 -5.06
CA SER A 97 -1.04 -15.72 -5.19
C SER A 97 -2.33 -16.35 -5.74
N GLY A 98 -3.38 -15.57 -6.01
CA GLY A 98 -4.67 -16.21 -6.12
C GLY A 98 -4.98 -16.91 -7.44
N GLY A 99 -5.37 -18.17 -7.29
CA GLY A 99 -6.05 -19.00 -8.27
C GLY A 99 -5.10 -19.63 -9.28
N GLY A 100 -4.53 -20.77 -8.95
CA GLY A 100 -3.79 -21.61 -9.89
C GLY A 100 -4.62 -21.87 -11.15
N TYR A 101 -4.03 -21.53 -12.30
CA TYR A 101 -4.25 -22.31 -13.50
C TYR A 101 -3.10 -23.30 -13.54
N ASP A 102 -3.35 -24.52 -13.05
CA ASP A 102 -2.64 -25.69 -13.55
C ASP A 102 -2.96 -25.79 -15.05
N GLY A 103 -1.94 -25.68 -15.88
CA GLY A 103 -2.00 -26.02 -17.30
C GLY A 103 -2.20 -24.86 -18.27
N SER A 104 -1.10 -24.30 -18.75
CA SER A 104 -0.85 -24.22 -20.19
C SER A 104 0.63 -23.92 -20.42
N PHE A 105 1.26 -24.86 -21.13
CA PHE A 105 2.63 -24.82 -21.66
C PHE A 105 2.93 -23.54 -22.44
#